data_AF-V3ZFM6-F1
#
_entry.id   AF-V3ZFM6-F1
#
_cell.length_a   1.000
_cell.length_b   1.000
_cell.length_c   1.000
_cell.angle_alpha   90.00
_cell.angle_beta   90.00
_cell.angle_gamma   90.00
#
_symmetry.space_group_name_H-M   'P 1'
#
loop_
_entity.id
_entity.type
_entity.pdbx_description
1 polymer ?
#
loop_
_entity_poly.entity_id
_entity_poly.type
_entity_poly.pdbx_seq_one_letter_code
_entity_poly.pdbx_strand_id
1 'polypeptide(L)'
;YSIDNNTMLHVMLDVFKDEDENFLKMLSCRQGQTEGDVIIVFVLITDKHVYLLDYKTATKKFIIQSFIAYQDIDFIVHSINYQFVNIVCRNKRNQFWLTTGDEVLSRLIVDTMCEAVDASELKIRKLAVFDDATTQKICLKKYITQECHCEESEATQEIYSLVYWEDPHSRQVKTESSSKEGKLLQKVKDPYKGPVWKPVYVVLRDGILCIFKSKSDSKPEGYLRMGGDQCVGCRRSQSSEKHHSMEIVVSKGDSLLLAASDNAEMCDWLMCMCRAVSEGMQDDGTPFSCLPCCTVVTSNKVLMCHEDVQTSFFRTLGSANIEDVTGIILDPEDTTYCLLEFDSQDTSISSEEWVLYFNSSKEKEKFSTALSACWKKQFQVELPLNSFYNITLQKRCQETSKILHNSLKL
;
A
#
# COMPACT_ATOMS: atom_id res chain seq x y z
N TYR A 1 0.51 -3.71 22.37
CA TYR A 1 1.80 -4.41 22.46
C TYR A 1 2.40 -4.21 23.84
N SER A 2 3.20 -5.16 24.34
CA SER A 2 4.05 -4.91 25.51
C SER A 2 5.33 -4.23 25.03
N ILE A 3 5.43 -2.92 25.22
CA ILE A 3 6.66 -2.16 24.97
C ILE A 3 7.69 -2.60 26.03
N ASP A 4 8.93 -2.86 25.63
CA ASP A 4 9.97 -3.13 26.62
C ASP A 4 10.27 -1.89 27.46
N ASN A 5 10.78 -2.09 28.68
CA ASN A 5 10.97 -0.99 29.64
C ASN A 5 11.93 0.11 29.13
N ASN A 6 12.90 -0.23 28.28
CA ASN A 6 13.84 0.77 27.77
C ASN A 6 13.18 1.63 26.69
N THR A 7 12.43 1.01 25.78
CA THR A 7 11.64 1.75 24.78
C THR A 7 10.58 2.61 25.45
N MET A 8 9.92 2.12 26.51
CA MET A 8 8.97 2.90 27.30
C MET A 8 9.63 4.14 27.91
N LEU A 9 10.80 3.99 28.52
CA LEU A 9 11.52 5.10 29.13
C LEU A 9 11.94 6.15 28.11
N HIS A 10 12.36 5.73 26.91
CA HIS A 10 12.63 6.66 25.81
C HIS A 10 11.39 7.41 25.34
N VAL A 11 10.24 6.73 25.24
CA VAL A 11 8.97 7.38 24.89
C VAL A 11 8.60 8.41 25.97
N MET A 12 8.69 8.07 27.26
CA MET A 12 8.37 9.01 28.34
C MET A 12 9.26 10.27 28.31
N LEU A 13 10.54 10.13 27.99
CA LEU A 13 11.48 11.27 27.96
C LEU A 13 11.37 12.12 26.69
N ASP A 14 11.21 11.49 25.53
CA ASP A 14 11.31 12.17 24.23
C ASP A 14 9.92 12.56 23.66
N VAL A 15 8.83 11.96 24.14
CA VAL A 15 7.47 12.11 23.57
C VAL A 15 6.49 12.87 24.46
N PHE A 16 6.47 12.59 25.77
CA PHE A 16 5.45 13.14 26.67
C PHE A 16 5.56 14.66 26.77
N LYS A 17 4.41 15.33 26.90
CA LYS A 17 4.35 16.79 27.00
C LYS A 17 4.37 17.26 28.45
N ASP A 18 3.82 16.46 29.35
CA ASP A 18 3.80 16.77 30.78
C ASP A 18 4.66 15.78 31.56
N GLU A 19 5.35 16.25 32.60
CA GLU A 19 6.25 15.42 33.42
C GLU A 19 5.50 14.37 34.27
N ASP A 20 4.22 14.64 34.59
CA ASP A 20 3.33 13.80 35.39
C ASP A 20 2.35 12.96 34.54
N GLU A 21 2.59 12.88 33.23
CA GLU A 21 1.80 12.08 32.30
C GLU A 21 2.08 10.58 32.44
N ASN A 22 1.03 9.76 32.45
CA ASN A 22 1.13 8.31 32.63
C ASN A 22 0.79 7.56 31.33
N PHE A 23 1.65 6.62 30.96
CA PHE A 23 1.40 5.70 29.86
C PHE A 23 0.19 4.80 30.16
N LEU A 24 -0.76 4.70 29.22
CA LEU A 24 -1.85 3.72 29.30
C LEU A 24 -1.68 2.62 28.24
N LYS A 25 -1.50 3.00 26.97
CA LYS A 25 -1.45 2.03 25.87
C LYS A 25 -0.75 2.55 24.63
N MET A 26 -0.17 1.64 23.87
CA MET A 26 0.33 1.90 22.52
C MET A 26 -0.18 0.84 21.57
N LEU A 27 -0.75 1.32 20.47
CA LEU A 27 -1.38 0.55 19.41
C LEU A 27 -0.78 0.96 18.07
N SER A 28 -0.66 0.03 17.14
CA SER A 28 -0.21 0.31 15.77
C SER A 28 -1.41 0.24 14.84
N CYS A 29 -1.61 1.25 14.00
CA CYS A 29 -2.56 1.20 12.91
C CYS A 29 -2.02 1.95 11.69
N ARG A 30 -2.90 2.39 10.79
CA ARG A 30 -2.52 3.05 9.54
C ARG A 30 -3.31 4.35 9.34
N GLN A 31 -2.82 5.17 8.41
CA GLN A 31 -3.53 6.31 7.84
C GLN A 31 -3.47 6.23 6.30
N GLY A 32 -4.44 6.85 5.64
CA GLY A 32 -4.44 7.04 4.18
C GLY A 32 -5.02 5.88 3.36
N GLN A 33 -5.36 4.74 3.98
CA GLN A 33 -5.73 3.52 3.24
C GLN A 33 -6.94 3.72 2.30
N THR A 34 -7.85 4.61 2.67
CA THR A 34 -9.01 4.98 1.86
C THR A 34 -8.63 5.68 0.54
N GLU A 35 -7.49 6.37 0.49
CA GLU A 35 -7.04 7.19 -0.65
C GLU A 35 -5.94 6.51 -1.48
N GLY A 36 -5.55 5.28 -1.14
CA GLY A 36 -4.50 4.56 -1.84
C GLY A 36 -3.10 4.76 -1.28
N ASP A 37 -2.97 5.42 -0.12
CA ASP A 37 -1.71 5.55 0.61
C ASP A 37 -1.75 4.71 1.90
N VAL A 38 -0.60 4.30 2.42
CA VAL A 38 -0.53 3.63 3.72
C VAL A 38 0.68 4.10 4.49
N ILE A 39 0.40 4.85 5.56
CA ILE A 39 1.38 5.26 6.55
C ILE A 39 1.09 4.51 7.84
N ILE A 40 2.10 3.82 8.37
CA ILE A 40 1.99 3.19 9.70
C ILE A 40 2.05 4.31 10.75
N VAL A 41 1.10 4.29 11.68
CA VAL A 41 1.04 5.23 12.79
C VAL A 41 0.94 4.45 14.10
N PHE A 42 1.72 4.89 15.08
CA PHE A 42 1.61 4.40 16.44
C PHE A 42 0.76 5.36 17.27
N VAL A 43 -0.38 4.87 17.74
CA VAL A 43 -1.30 5.59 18.61
C VAL A 43 -0.89 5.32 20.05
N LEU A 44 -0.27 6.31 20.67
CA LEU A 44 0.10 6.30 22.08
C LEU A 44 -0.97 7.05 22.86
N ILE A 45 -1.56 6.39 23.84
CA ILE A 45 -2.64 6.88 24.70
C ILE A 45 -2.09 6.98 26.11
N THR A 46 -2.20 8.17 26.69
CA THR A 46 -1.83 8.48 28.08
C THR A 46 -3.08 8.90 28.86
N ASP A 47 -2.94 9.24 30.12
CA ASP A 47 -4.01 9.82 30.94
C ASP A 47 -4.36 11.28 30.59
N LYS A 48 -3.58 11.93 29.70
CA LYS A 48 -3.77 13.35 29.32
C LYS A 48 -3.92 13.61 27.83
N HIS A 49 -3.24 12.82 27.00
CA HIS A 49 -3.13 13.07 25.57
C HIS A 49 -3.24 11.77 24.75
N VAL A 50 -3.53 11.97 23.46
CA VAL A 50 -3.31 10.97 22.43
C VAL A 50 -2.23 11.48 21.48
N TYR A 51 -1.20 10.68 21.27
CA TYR A 51 -0.11 10.96 20.37
C TYR A 51 -0.19 10.05 19.14
N LEU A 52 0.06 10.63 17.98
CA LEU A 52 0.29 9.92 16.73
C LEU A 52 1.78 9.98 16.43
N LEU A 53 2.43 8.82 16.39
CA LEU A 53 3.87 8.72 16.29
C LEU A 53 4.28 7.97 15.02
N ASP A 54 5.38 8.43 14.43
CA ASP A 54 6.15 7.70 13.42
C ASP A 54 7.31 6.97 14.10
N TYR A 55 7.71 5.81 13.60
CA TYR A 55 8.90 5.10 14.06
C TYR A 55 10.01 5.18 13.03
N LYS A 56 11.10 5.90 13.36
CA LYS A 56 12.27 6.00 12.48
C LYS A 56 13.21 4.83 12.72
N THR A 57 13.16 3.83 11.85
CA THR A 57 14.01 2.63 11.91
C THR A 57 15.51 2.96 11.95
N ALA A 58 15.95 4.01 11.23
CA ALA A 58 17.36 4.42 11.17
C ALA A 58 17.90 4.89 12.54
N THR A 59 17.08 5.57 13.33
CA THR A 59 17.46 6.08 14.67
C THR A 59 16.89 5.25 15.81
N LYS A 60 16.00 4.30 15.51
CA LYS A 60 15.21 3.50 16.47
C LYS A 60 14.46 4.38 17.48
N LYS A 61 13.85 5.46 16.99
CA LYS A 61 13.14 6.43 17.81
C LYS A 61 11.74 6.69 17.30
N PHE A 62 10.82 6.95 18.23
CA PHE A 62 9.52 7.50 17.92
C PHE A 62 9.62 9.01 17.73
N ILE A 63 8.92 9.51 16.72
CA ILE A 63 8.80 10.94 16.41
C ILE A 63 7.34 11.31 16.44
N ILE A 64 7.01 12.39 17.15
CA ILE A 64 5.66 12.94 17.20
C ILE A 64 5.29 13.47 15.82
N GLN A 65 4.27 12.87 15.19
CA GLN A 65 3.60 13.47 14.04
C GLN A 65 2.58 14.50 14.51
N SER A 66 1.77 14.13 15.49
CA SER A 66 0.81 15.02 16.14
C SER A 66 0.47 14.53 17.55
N PHE A 67 -0.13 15.41 18.34
CA PHE A 67 -0.65 15.07 19.65
C PHE A 67 -1.94 15.87 19.90
N ILE A 68 -2.82 15.32 20.72
CA ILE A 68 -4.16 15.84 20.96
C ILE A 68 -4.44 15.73 22.45
N ALA A 69 -4.64 16.87 23.12
CA ALA A 69 -5.12 16.87 24.50
C ALA A 69 -6.61 16.48 24.52
N TYR A 70 -7.04 15.69 25.50
CA TYR A 70 -8.44 15.26 25.58
C TYR A 70 -9.44 16.42 25.63
N GLN A 71 -9.06 17.52 26.28
CA GLN A 71 -9.88 18.74 26.35
C GLN A 71 -10.13 19.41 25.00
N ASP A 72 -9.25 19.17 24.01
CA ASP A 72 -9.33 19.76 22.67
C ASP A 72 -10.18 18.92 21.71
N ILE A 73 -10.56 17.70 22.11
CA ILE A 73 -11.46 16.85 21.34
C ILE A 73 -12.89 17.40 21.44
N ASP A 74 -13.54 17.56 20.29
CA ASP A 74 -14.97 17.88 20.21
C ASP A 74 -15.78 16.59 20.23
N PHE A 75 -15.48 15.68 19.29
CA PHE A 75 -16.10 14.37 19.18
C PHE A 75 -15.25 13.39 18.36
N ILE A 76 -15.61 12.13 18.45
CA ILE A 76 -15.02 11.01 17.72
C ILE A 76 -16.12 10.34 16.90
N VAL A 77 -15.82 9.95 15.66
CA VAL A 77 -16.76 9.26 14.78
C VAL A 77 -16.14 7.96 14.30
N HIS A 78 -16.88 6.86 14.43
CA HIS A 78 -16.56 5.61 13.75
C HIS A 78 -17.13 5.61 12.33
N SER A 79 -16.35 5.09 11.39
CA SER A 79 -16.81 4.84 10.03
C SER A 79 -17.79 3.66 9.97
N ILE A 80 -18.38 3.45 8.79
CA ILE A 80 -19.11 2.23 8.46
C ILE A 80 -18.24 1.02 8.84
N ASN A 81 -18.85 0.06 9.54
CA ASN A 81 -18.22 -1.17 10.02
C ASN A 81 -16.92 -0.96 10.83
N TYR A 82 -16.76 0.21 11.48
CA TYR A 82 -15.60 0.52 12.32
C TYR A 82 -14.26 0.39 11.60
N GLN A 83 -14.22 0.63 10.28
CA GLN A 83 -13.01 0.51 9.47
C GLN A 83 -12.00 1.64 9.71
N PHE A 84 -12.45 2.82 10.14
CA PHE A 84 -11.59 3.90 10.59
C PHE A 84 -12.22 4.74 11.69
N VAL A 85 -11.37 5.46 12.42
CA VAL A 85 -11.74 6.39 13.50
C VAL A 85 -11.39 7.81 13.06
N ASN A 86 -12.36 8.73 13.11
CA ASN A 86 -12.12 10.16 12.90
C ASN A 86 -12.17 10.90 14.25
N ILE A 87 -11.04 11.48 14.66
CA ILE A 87 -10.93 12.31 15.86
C ILE A 87 -11.04 13.78 15.45
N VAL A 88 -12.13 14.44 15.84
CA VAL A 88 -12.40 15.84 15.49
C VAL A 88 -12.10 16.73 16.69
N CYS A 89 -11.17 17.67 16.52
CA CYS A 89 -10.86 18.67 17.54
C CYS A 89 -11.84 19.86 17.47
N ARG A 90 -11.99 20.58 18.59
CA ARG A 90 -12.86 21.77 18.71
C ARG A 90 -12.49 22.85 17.71
N ASN A 91 -11.20 23.04 17.46
CA ASN A 91 -10.73 23.78 16.30
C ASN A 91 -10.84 22.88 15.07
N LYS A 92 -12.05 22.74 14.51
CA LYS A 92 -12.47 21.81 13.43
C LYS A 92 -11.54 21.67 12.20
N ARG A 93 -10.50 22.51 12.11
CA ARG A 93 -9.36 22.36 11.19
C ARG A 93 -8.46 21.16 11.53
N ASN A 94 -8.38 20.74 12.79
CA ASN A 94 -7.58 19.60 13.22
C ASN A 94 -8.47 18.37 13.31
N GLN A 95 -8.37 17.50 12.30
CA GLN A 95 -9.04 16.21 12.22
C GLN A 95 -8.02 15.14 11.90
N PHE A 96 -8.19 13.96 12.51
CA PHE A 96 -7.25 12.86 12.38
C PHE A 96 -8.01 11.58 12.05
N TRP A 97 -7.68 10.97 10.91
CA TRP A 97 -8.26 9.71 10.48
C TRP A 97 -7.28 8.57 10.73
N LEU A 98 -7.73 7.56 11.46
CA LEU A 98 -7.00 6.33 11.73
C LEU A 98 -7.68 5.18 10.99
N THR A 99 -7.11 4.75 9.87
CA THR A 99 -7.60 3.65 9.04
C THR A 99 -7.13 2.32 9.61
N THR A 100 -7.81 1.84 10.65
CA THR A 100 -7.49 0.60 11.36
C THR A 100 -7.79 -0.64 10.52
N GLY A 101 -8.82 -0.59 9.67
CA GLY A 101 -9.36 -1.71 8.91
C GLY A 101 -9.74 -2.90 9.79
N ASP A 102 -10.01 -2.69 11.08
CA ASP A 102 -10.34 -3.73 12.06
C ASP A 102 -11.26 -3.15 13.15
N GLU A 103 -12.47 -3.69 13.27
CA GLU A 103 -13.46 -3.21 14.24
C GLU A 103 -12.97 -3.29 15.69
N VAL A 104 -12.31 -4.39 16.06
CA VAL A 104 -11.83 -4.61 17.42
C VAL A 104 -10.77 -3.57 17.76
N LEU A 105 -9.86 -3.30 16.83
CA LEU A 105 -8.82 -2.28 17.03
C LEU A 105 -9.40 -0.86 17.11
N SER A 106 -10.36 -0.51 16.24
CA SER A 106 -11.05 0.78 16.29
C SER A 106 -11.69 1.03 17.64
N ARG A 107 -12.50 0.07 18.10
CA ARG A 107 -13.16 0.15 19.42
C ARG A 107 -12.13 0.24 20.53
N LEU A 108 -11.09 -0.59 20.48
CA LEU A 108 -10.04 -0.59 21.51
C LEU A 108 -9.34 0.77 21.64
N ILE A 109 -9.06 1.46 20.54
CA ILE A 109 -8.48 2.80 20.57
C ILE A 109 -9.42 3.76 21.29
N VAL A 110 -10.70 3.82 20.87
CA VAL A 110 -11.68 4.76 21.40
C VAL A 110 -12.04 4.45 22.86
N ASP A 111 -12.23 3.18 23.20
CA ASP A 111 -12.52 2.73 24.57
C ASP A 111 -11.38 3.11 25.52
N THR A 112 -10.12 2.88 25.11
CA THR A 112 -8.96 3.28 25.93
C THR A 112 -8.91 4.81 26.13
N MET A 113 -9.27 5.60 25.12
CA MET A 113 -9.37 7.06 25.25
C MET A 113 -10.50 7.48 26.20
N CYS A 114 -11.66 6.83 26.10
CA CYS A 114 -12.81 7.10 26.98
C CYS A 114 -12.49 6.74 28.44
N GLU A 115 -11.84 5.61 28.67
CA GLU A 115 -11.36 5.18 30.00
C GLU A 115 -10.37 6.19 30.59
N ALA A 116 -9.44 6.69 29.77
CA ALA A 116 -8.48 7.71 30.20
C ALA A 116 -9.17 9.01 30.66
N VAL A 117 -10.17 9.48 29.90
CA VAL A 117 -10.95 10.68 30.24
C VAL A 117 -11.81 10.46 31.48
N ASP A 118 -12.44 9.29 31.61
CA ASP A 118 -13.28 8.95 32.76
C ASP A 118 -12.47 8.78 34.05
N ALA A 119 -11.22 8.32 33.95
CA ALA A 119 -10.29 8.19 35.07
C ALA A 119 -9.54 9.48 35.41
N SER A 120 -9.62 10.51 34.57
CA SER A 120 -8.88 11.76 34.75
C SER A 120 -9.36 12.52 35.99
N GLU A 121 -8.42 12.97 36.82
CA GLU A 121 -8.73 13.86 37.96
C GLU A 121 -9.13 15.28 37.50
N LEU A 122 -8.73 15.65 36.28
CA LEU A 122 -9.17 16.88 35.64
C LEU A 122 -10.64 16.71 35.26
N LYS A 123 -11.47 17.71 35.55
CA LYS A 123 -12.91 17.73 35.18
C LYS A 123 -13.11 17.93 33.67
N ILE A 124 -12.55 17.01 32.87
CA ILE A 124 -12.66 16.97 31.43
C ILE A 124 -14.06 16.47 31.07
N ARG A 125 -14.66 17.04 30.03
CA ARG A 125 -15.95 16.58 29.52
C ARG A 125 -15.76 15.18 28.91
N LYS A 126 -16.68 14.26 29.18
CA LYS A 126 -16.74 12.95 28.51
C LYS A 126 -16.66 13.12 26.99
N LEU A 127 -15.90 12.24 26.34
CA LEU A 127 -15.79 12.22 24.88
C LEU A 127 -17.14 11.86 24.26
N ALA A 128 -17.56 12.65 23.27
CA ALA A 128 -18.72 12.32 22.45
C ALA A 128 -18.29 11.37 21.34
N VAL A 129 -18.85 10.16 21.30
CA VAL A 129 -18.55 9.13 20.30
C VAL A 129 -19.80 8.82 19.48
N PHE A 130 -19.67 8.83 18.15
CA PHE A 130 -20.75 8.56 17.21
C PHE A 130 -20.47 7.32 16.35
N ASP A 131 -21.41 6.37 16.34
CA ASP A 131 -21.24 5.04 15.71
C ASP A 131 -22.12 4.82 14.46
N ASP A 132 -22.91 5.83 14.06
CA ASP A 132 -23.93 5.66 13.03
C ASP A 132 -23.38 5.83 11.60
N ALA A 133 -22.24 6.50 11.45
CA ALA A 133 -21.59 6.82 10.18
C ALA A 133 -22.55 7.43 9.13
N THR A 134 -23.52 8.23 9.58
CA THR A 134 -24.66 8.67 8.75
C THR A 134 -24.22 9.40 7.48
N THR A 135 -23.29 10.35 7.58
CA THR A 135 -22.78 11.10 6.41
C THR A 135 -22.11 10.17 5.41
N GLN A 136 -21.24 9.27 5.89
CA GLN A 136 -20.54 8.32 5.04
C GLN A 136 -21.54 7.40 4.30
N LYS A 137 -22.56 6.88 5.01
CA LYS A 137 -23.61 6.04 4.42
C LYS A 137 -24.38 6.76 3.32
N ILE A 138 -24.73 8.03 3.51
CA ILE A 138 -25.43 8.84 2.50
C ILE A 138 -24.56 9.03 1.26
N CYS A 139 -23.29 9.38 1.43
CA CYS A 139 -22.36 9.60 0.32
C CYS A 139 -22.06 8.29 -0.43
N LEU A 140 -21.83 7.21 0.32
CA LEU A 140 -21.63 5.88 -0.24
C LEU A 140 -22.84 5.40 -1.04
N LYS A 141 -24.06 5.66 -0.54
CA LYS A 141 -25.29 5.32 -1.24
C LYS A 141 -25.40 6.05 -2.59
N LYS A 142 -25.11 7.35 -2.63
CA LYS A 142 -25.09 8.14 -3.88
C LYS A 142 -24.06 7.59 -4.86
N TYR A 143 -22.88 7.23 -4.38
CA TYR A 143 -21.85 6.59 -5.18
C TYR A 143 -22.34 5.25 -5.76
N ILE A 144 -22.94 4.38 -4.94
CA ILE A 144 -23.51 3.09 -5.39
C ILE A 144 -24.57 3.31 -6.47
N THR A 145 -25.51 4.25 -6.27
CA THR A 145 -26.54 4.59 -7.27
C THR A 145 -25.92 4.97 -8.61
N GLN A 146 -24.83 5.74 -8.60
CA GLN A 146 -24.11 6.16 -9.81
C GLN A 146 -23.43 4.98 -10.52
N GLU A 147 -22.67 4.17 -9.78
CA GLU A 147 -21.89 3.06 -10.34
C GLU A 147 -22.73 1.84 -10.74
N CYS A 148 -23.86 1.62 -10.06
CA CYS A 148 -24.78 0.52 -10.34
C CYS A 148 -25.88 0.93 -11.34
N HIS A 149 -25.98 2.21 -11.70
CA HIS A 149 -27.05 2.75 -12.54
C HIS A 149 -28.46 2.35 -12.07
N CYS A 150 -28.67 2.32 -10.75
CA CYS A 150 -29.92 1.92 -10.12
C CYS A 150 -30.62 3.09 -9.42
N GLU A 151 -31.84 2.87 -8.93
CA GLU A 151 -32.53 3.86 -8.10
C GLU A 151 -31.97 3.91 -6.66
N GLU A 152 -32.16 5.03 -5.97
CA GLU A 152 -31.72 5.19 -4.57
C GLU A 152 -32.44 4.21 -3.62
N SER A 153 -33.63 3.72 -3.97
CA SER A 153 -34.35 2.67 -3.23
C SER A 153 -33.68 1.29 -3.34
N GLU A 154 -32.95 1.04 -4.42
CA GLU A 154 -32.29 -0.24 -4.75
C GLU A 154 -30.81 -0.25 -4.36
N ALA A 155 -30.20 0.93 -4.20
CA ALA A 155 -28.82 1.10 -3.75
C ALA A 155 -28.63 0.58 -2.32
N THR A 156 -28.18 -0.67 -2.22
CA THR A 156 -27.88 -1.37 -0.97
C THR A 156 -26.38 -1.48 -0.76
N GLN A 157 -25.95 -1.28 0.48
CA GLN A 157 -24.60 -1.56 0.93
C GLN A 157 -24.66 -2.77 1.85
N GLU A 158 -24.19 -3.92 1.36
CA GLU A 158 -24.13 -5.17 2.13
C GLU A 158 -22.88 -5.17 3.02
N ILE A 159 -21.72 -4.78 2.49
CA ILE A 159 -20.52 -4.53 3.28
C ILE A 159 -19.64 -3.42 2.69
N TYR A 160 -18.99 -2.67 3.58
CA TYR A 160 -17.86 -1.79 3.29
C TYR A 160 -16.69 -2.26 4.16
N SER A 161 -15.52 -2.50 3.54
CA SER A 161 -14.31 -2.94 4.24
C SER A 161 -13.06 -2.32 3.63
N LEU A 162 -12.06 -2.01 4.46
CA LEU A 162 -10.73 -1.67 3.99
C LEU A 162 -9.96 -2.94 3.66
N VAL A 163 -9.38 -2.97 2.46
CA VAL A 163 -8.64 -4.11 1.94
C VAL A 163 -7.35 -3.66 1.28
N TYR A 164 -6.46 -4.62 1.05
CA TYR A 164 -5.45 -4.50 0.01
C TYR A 164 -5.91 -5.35 -1.16
N TRP A 165 -6.10 -4.71 -2.31
CA TRP A 165 -6.56 -5.35 -3.52
C TRP A 165 -5.38 -5.62 -4.45
N GLU A 166 -5.26 -6.86 -4.90
CA GLU A 166 -4.33 -7.23 -5.95
C GLU A 166 -5.10 -7.75 -7.16
N ASP A 167 -4.89 -7.07 -8.28
CA ASP A 167 -5.29 -7.52 -9.60
C ASP A 167 -4.09 -8.21 -10.28
N PRO A 168 -4.12 -9.54 -10.48
CA PRO A 168 -3.04 -10.29 -11.11
C PRO A 168 -2.68 -9.85 -12.53
N HIS A 169 -3.61 -9.31 -13.33
CA HIS A 169 -3.30 -8.83 -14.70
C HIS A 169 -2.58 -7.48 -14.70
N SER A 170 -2.81 -6.63 -13.69
CA SER A 170 -2.01 -5.40 -13.50
C SER A 170 -0.52 -5.70 -13.32
N ARG A 171 -0.17 -6.92 -12.88
CA ARG A 171 1.22 -7.38 -12.77
C ARG A 171 1.79 -7.97 -14.05
N GLN A 172 0.99 -8.42 -15.03
CA GLN A 172 1.58 -8.89 -16.31
C GLN A 172 2.43 -7.78 -16.96
N VAL A 173 2.01 -6.52 -16.79
CA VAL A 173 2.77 -5.33 -17.20
C VAL A 173 4.06 -5.13 -16.37
N LYS A 174 4.07 -5.51 -15.08
CA LYS A 174 5.24 -5.46 -14.18
C LYS A 174 6.19 -6.67 -14.33
N THR A 175 5.73 -7.83 -14.81
CA THR A 175 6.56 -9.05 -14.96
C THR A 175 7.43 -9.06 -16.21
N GLU A 176 7.22 -8.17 -17.18
CA GLU A 176 8.27 -7.85 -18.15
C GLU A 176 9.28 -6.89 -17.50
N SER A 177 9.99 -7.36 -16.46
CA SER A 177 11.13 -6.64 -15.92
C SER A 177 12.07 -6.33 -17.09
N SER A 178 12.48 -5.06 -17.22
CA SER A 178 13.40 -4.61 -18.25
C SER A 178 14.67 -5.47 -18.24
N SER A 179 14.74 -6.48 -19.11
CA SER A 179 15.86 -7.42 -19.17
C SER A 179 16.49 -7.41 -20.55
N LYS A 180 17.80 -7.16 -20.59
CA LYS A 180 18.57 -7.11 -21.84
C LYS A 180 20.02 -7.41 -21.55
N GLU A 181 20.65 -8.22 -22.40
CA GLU A 181 22.07 -8.50 -22.33
C GLU A 181 22.72 -8.33 -23.71
N GLY A 182 23.98 -7.92 -23.75
CA GLY A 182 24.66 -7.67 -25.02
C GLY A 182 26.06 -7.11 -24.88
N LYS A 183 26.77 -7.03 -26.00
CA LYS A 183 28.12 -6.46 -26.07
C LYS A 183 28.02 -4.97 -26.36
N LEU A 184 28.64 -4.15 -25.53
CA LEU A 184 28.73 -2.71 -25.72
C LEU A 184 30.19 -2.26 -25.60
N LEU A 185 30.47 -1.01 -25.95
CA LEU A 185 31.73 -0.37 -25.64
C LEU A 185 31.53 0.56 -24.44
N GLN A 186 32.42 0.52 -23.44
CA GLN A 186 32.42 1.44 -22.30
C GLN A 186 33.60 2.41 -22.42
N LYS A 187 33.35 3.70 -22.17
CA LYS A 187 34.42 4.69 -22.05
C LYS A 187 35.04 4.62 -20.66
N VAL A 188 36.33 4.29 -20.59
CA VAL A 188 37.10 4.23 -19.33
C VAL A 188 38.30 5.17 -19.40
N LYS A 189 38.70 5.75 -18.27
CA LYS A 189 39.93 6.53 -18.17
C LYS A 189 41.10 5.59 -17.96
N ASP A 190 41.94 5.45 -18.97
CA ASP A 190 43.21 4.74 -18.85
C ASP A 190 44.27 5.69 -18.25
N PRO A 191 44.97 5.30 -17.16
CA PRO A 191 45.96 6.16 -16.51
C PRO A 191 47.10 6.61 -17.43
N TYR A 192 47.36 5.87 -18.51
CA TYR A 192 48.49 6.11 -19.40
C TYR A 192 48.06 6.61 -20.78
N LYS A 193 46.85 6.28 -21.23
CA LYS A 193 46.36 6.58 -22.59
C LYS A 193 45.19 7.57 -22.62
N GLY A 194 44.74 8.06 -21.47
CA GLY A 194 43.56 8.91 -21.39
C GLY A 194 42.26 8.13 -21.65
N PRO A 195 41.17 8.78 -22.08
CA PRO A 195 39.89 8.12 -22.29
C PRO A 195 39.94 7.14 -23.47
N VAL A 196 39.63 5.87 -23.22
CA VAL A 196 39.59 4.80 -24.22
C VAL A 196 38.27 4.04 -24.15
N TRP A 197 37.79 3.57 -25.29
CA TRP A 197 36.60 2.72 -25.39
C TRP A 197 37.02 1.25 -25.35
N LYS A 198 36.48 0.47 -24.40
CA LYS A 198 36.77 -0.96 -24.26
C LYS A 198 35.50 -1.79 -24.43
N PRO A 199 35.58 -2.96 -25.09
CA PRO A 199 34.44 -3.87 -25.18
C PRO A 199 34.12 -4.44 -23.82
N VAL A 200 32.83 -4.47 -23.50
CA VAL A 200 32.25 -5.01 -22.27
C VAL A 200 31.00 -5.82 -22.60
N TYR A 201 30.65 -6.72 -21.71
CA TYR A 201 29.37 -7.41 -21.74
C TYR A 201 28.46 -6.83 -20.67
N VAL A 202 27.28 -6.35 -21.07
CA VAL A 202 26.35 -5.63 -20.21
C VAL A 202 25.11 -6.48 -20.03
N VAL A 203 24.64 -6.59 -18.79
CA VAL A 203 23.42 -7.29 -18.42
C VAL A 203 22.56 -6.36 -17.57
N LEU A 204 21.39 -6.01 -18.06
CA LEU A 204 20.33 -5.34 -17.30
C LEU A 204 19.32 -6.40 -16.89
N ARG A 205 19.09 -6.55 -15.59
CA ARG A 205 18.08 -7.47 -15.03
C ARG A 205 17.64 -6.97 -13.66
N ASP A 206 16.35 -7.08 -13.36
CA ASP A 206 15.78 -6.72 -12.05
C ASP A 206 16.15 -5.30 -11.58
N GLY A 207 16.22 -4.34 -12.53
CA GLY A 207 16.60 -2.96 -12.24
C GLY A 207 18.09 -2.74 -11.92
N ILE A 208 18.95 -3.75 -12.10
CA ILE A 208 20.40 -3.67 -11.89
C ILE A 208 21.12 -3.84 -13.23
N LEU A 209 21.98 -2.88 -13.55
CA LEU A 209 22.88 -2.92 -14.71
C LEU A 209 24.26 -3.43 -14.27
N CYS A 210 24.63 -4.62 -14.70
CA CYS A 210 25.93 -5.25 -14.45
C CYS A 210 26.84 -5.15 -15.69
N ILE A 211 28.11 -4.85 -15.48
CA ILE A 211 29.14 -4.75 -16.53
C ILE A 211 30.20 -5.82 -16.27
N PHE A 212 30.50 -6.64 -17.27
CA PHE A 212 31.49 -7.71 -17.24
C PHE A 212 32.55 -7.47 -18.34
N LYS A 213 33.77 -7.99 -18.17
CA LYS A 213 34.76 -7.96 -19.25
C LYS A 213 34.35 -8.89 -20.40
N SER A 214 33.78 -10.04 -20.07
CA SER A 214 33.31 -11.07 -21.01
C SER A 214 32.04 -11.74 -20.49
N LYS A 215 31.25 -12.33 -21.41
CA LYS A 215 30.06 -13.14 -21.09
C LYS A 215 30.37 -14.36 -20.20
N SER A 216 31.60 -14.86 -20.25
CA SER A 216 32.06 -16.03 -19.49
C SER A 216 32.45 -15.72 -18.04
N ASP A 217 32.48 -14.45 -17.65
CA ASP A 217 32.97 -14.05 -16.33
C ASP A 217 31.88 -14.19 -15.28
N SER A 218 32.23 -14.75 -14.12
CA SER A 218 31.31 -14.94 -13.00
C SER A 218 31.15 -13.71 -12.10
N LYS A 219 31.99 -12.68 -12.26
CA LYS A 219 31.98 -11.46 -11.43
C LYS A 219 31.94 -10.20 -12.30
N PRO A 220 31.03 -9.26 -12.03
CA PRO A 220 30.99 -7.99 -12.75
C PRO A 220 32.16 -7.08 -12.33
N GLU A 221 32.68 -6.28 -13.26
CA GLU A 221 33.59 -5.17 -12.99
C GLU A 221 32.89 -4.01 -12.28
N GLY A 222 31.60 -3.85 -12.52
CA GLY A 222 30.77 -2.84 -11.89
C GLY A 222 29.30 -3.17 -12.01
N TYR A 223 28.51 -2.63 -11.10
CA TYR A 223 27.06 -2.69 -11.17
C TYR A 223 26.48 -1.32 -10.79
N LEU A 224 25.32 -1.01 -11.34
CA LEU A 224 24.60 0.23 -11.08
C LEU A 224 23.12 -0.10 -10.92
N ARG A 225 22.51 0.36 -9.82
CA ARG A 225 21.05 0.30 -9.70
C ARG A 225 20.42 1.38 -10.57
N MET A 226 19.45 1.00 -11.40
CA MET A 226 18.71 1.91 -12.27
C MET A 226 17.57 2.54 -11.46
N GLY A 227 17.47 3.88 -11.46
CA GLY A 227 16.52 4.60 -10.61
C GLY A 227 17.04 4.88 -9.18
N GLY A 228 16.23 5.60 -8.40
CA GLY A 228 16.49 5.92 -7.00
C GLY A 228 17.70 6.83 -6.78
N ASP A 229 18.50 6.51 -5.76
CA ASP A 229 19.62 7.33 -5.27
C ASP A 229 20.92 7.15 -6.07
N GLN A 230 21.00 6.24 -7.05
CA GLN A 230 22.22 5.91 -7.79
C GLN A 230 22.20 6.33 -9.26
N CYS A 231 21.06 6.28 -9.94
CA CYS A 231 20.96 6.57 -11.37
C CYS A 231 19.77 7.48 -11.64
N VAL A 232 20.02 8.69 -12.12
CA VAL A 232 19.02 9.76 -12.31
C VAL A 232 18.37 9.71 -13.69
N GLY A 233 18.97 9.00 -14.64
CA GLY A 233 18.46 8.95 -16.01
C GLY A 233 19.42 8.36 -17.02
N CYS A 234 18.90 8.16 -18.23
CA CYS A 234 19.64 7.77 -19.42
C CYS A 234 19.30 8.72 -20.56
N ARG A 235 20.30 9.06 -21.38
CA ARG A 235 20.12 9.91 -22.56
C ARG A 235 21.09 9.55 -23.67
N ARG A 236 20.79 9.97 -24.89
CA ARG A 236 21.78 9.96 -25.97
C ARG A 236 22.92 10.90 -25.63
N SER A 237 24.15 10.45 -25.82
CA SER A 237 25.31 11.32 -25.63
C SER A 237 25.35 12.36 -26.74
N GLN A 238 25.63 13.62 -26.36
CA GLN A 238 25.79 14.72 -27.32
C GLN A 238 27.25 14.88 -27.79
N SER A 239 28.16 14.02 -27.31
CA SER A 239 29.57 14.05 -27.68
C SER A 239 29.78 13.52 -29.11
N SER A 240 30.56 14.26 -29.90
CA SER A 240 30.96 13.87 -31.27
C SER A 240 32.01 12.76 -31.33
N GLU A 241 32.49 12.25 -30.19
CA GLU A 241 33.62 11.32 -30.13
C GLU A 241 33.30 9.89 -30.57
N LYS A 242 32.06 9.41 -30.37
CA LYS A 242 31.67 8.04 -30.72
C LYS A 242 30.20 7.98 -31.16
N HIS A 243 29.98 7.42 -32.34
CA HIS A 243 28.63 7.22 -32.88
C HIS A 243 27.86 6.21 -32.02
N HIS A 244 26.54 6.36 -31.95
CA HIS A 244 25.63 5.47 -31.23
C HIS A 244 25.95 5.35 -29.72
N SER A 245 26.41 6.46 -29.13
CA SER A 245 26.74 6.54 -27.72
C SER A 245 25.57 7.01 -26.86
N MET A 246 25.46 6.42 -25.69
CA MET A 246 24.47 6.68 -24.66
C MET A 246 25.17 6.98 -23.33
N GLU A 247 24.55 7.83 -22.54
CA GLU A 247 25.03 8.29 -21.25
C GLU A 247 24.03 7.91 -20.16
N ILE A 248 24.52 7.24 -19.12
CA ILE A 248 23.78 6.97 -17.90
C ILE A 248 24.27 7.97 -16.85
N VAL A 249 23.34 8.77 -16.34
CA VAL A 249 23.60 9.88 -15.42
C VAL A 249 23.50 9.38 -13.99
N VAL A 250 24.62 9.42 -13.26
CA VAL A 250 24.70 8.99 -11.86
C VAL A 250 24.48 10.20 -10.96
N SER A 251 23.75 10.02 -9.86
CA SER A 251 23.33 11.07 -8.91
C SER A 251 24.47 11.88 -8.26
N LYS A 252 25.70 11.37 -8.26
CA LYS A 252 26.88 12.05 -7.71
C LYS A 252 27.62 12.94 -8.72
N GLY A 253 27.01 13.22 -9.87
CA GLY A 253 27.60 14.07 -10.92
C GLY A 253 28.56 13.34 -11.86
N ASP A 254 28.72 12.03 -11.68
CA ASP A 254 29.44 11.15 -12.62
C ASP A 254 28.53 10.65 -13.73
N SER A 255 29.13 10.19 -14.83
CA SER A 255 28.38 9.52 -15.90
C SER A 255 29.10 8.30 -16.47
N LEU A 256 28.30 7.28 -16.78
CA LEU A 256 28.73 6.07 -17.44
C LEU A 256 28.38 6.18 -18.93
N LEU A 257 29.40 6.15 -19.78
CA LEU A 257 29.24 6.24 -21.24
C LEU A 257 29.37 4.86 -21.88
N LEU A 258 28.33 4.46 -22.61
CA LEU A 258 28.27 3.23 -23.38
C LEU A 258 28.05 3.55 -24.86
N ALA A 259 28.48 2.66 -25.76
CA ALA A 259 28.20 2.78 -27.19
C ALA A 259 27.83 1.42 -27.78
N ALA A 260 26.77 1.42 -28.60
CA ALA A 260 26.30 0.25 -29.33
C ALA A 260 26.98 0.13 -30.70
N SER A 261 26.76 -0.98 -31.38
CA SER A 261 27.30 -1.22 -32.72
C SER A 261 26.59 -0.39 -33.80
N ASP A 262 25.30 -0.13 -33.62
CA ASP A 262 24.47 0.66 -34.54
C ASP A 262 23.39 1.49 -33.82
N ASN A 263 22.63 2.25 -34.61
CA ASN A 263 21.59 3.12 -34.09
C ASN A 263 20.37 2.37 -33.54
N ALA A 264 20.00 1.23 -34.12
CA ALA A 264 18.85 0.44 -33.67
C ALA A 264 19.15 -0.17 -32.30
N GLU A 265 20.32 -0.79 -32.15
CA GLU A 265 20.78 -1.37 -30.90
C GLU A 265 20.90 -0.30 -29.78
N MET A 266 21.40 0.90 -30.11
CA MET A 266 21.43 2.03 -29.17
C MET A 266 20.03 2.47 -28.74
N CYS A 267 19.06 2.54 -29.67
CA CYS A 267 17.67 2.88 -29.33
C CYS A 267 17.05 1.85 -28.40
N ASP A 268 17.24 0.56 -28.70
CA ASP A 268 16.70 -0.52 -27.89
C ASP A 268 17.29 -0.54 -26.47
N TRP A 269 18.60 -0.33 -26.35
CA TRP A 269 19.25 -0.20 -25.04
C TRP A 269 18.75 1.00 -24.27
N LEU A 270 18.62 2.17 -24.91
CA LEU A 270 18.08 3.36 -24.25
C LEU A 270 16.63 3.17 -23.80
N MET A 271 15.78 2.57 -24.63
CA MET A 271 14.40 2.29 -24.24
C MET A 271 14.35 1.36 -23.02
N CYS A 272 15.13 0.27 -23.05
CA CYS A 272 15.17 -0.69 -21.95
C CYS A 272 15.74 -0.08 -20.65
N MET A 273 16.82 0.71 -20.75
CA MET A 273 17.40 1.42 -19.61
C MET A 273 16.45 2.48 -19.06
N CYS A 274 15.75 3.24 -19.90
CA CYS A 274 14.88 4.32 -19.44
C CYS A 274 13.57 3.78 -18.88
N ARG A 275 13.11 2.62 -19.35
CA ARG A 275 12.08 1.82 -18.67
C ARG A 275 12.56 1.37 -17.28
N ALA A 276 13.74 0.78 -17.17
CA ALA A 276 14.31 0.37 -15.88
C ALA A 276 14.54 1.53 -14.89
N VAL A 277 14.97 2.71 -15.38
CA VAL A 277 15.08 3.91 -14.54
C VAL A 277 13.71 4.38 -14.09
N SER A 278 12.71 4.40 -14.98
CA SER A 278 11.35 4.81 -14.60
C SER A 278 10.75 3.86 -13.57
N GLU A 279 10.95 2.55 -13.75
CA GLU A 279 10.58 1.50 -12.79
C GLU A 279 11.31 1.67 -11.44
N GLY A 280 12.58 2.07 -11.44
CA GLY A 280 13.35 2.32 -10.21
C GLY A 280 13.21 3.73 -9.60
N MET A 281 12.62 4.68 -10.33
CA MET A 281 12.27 6.04 -9.86
C MET A 281 10.87 6.11 -9.29
N GLN A 282 10.04 5.13 -9.61
CA GLN A 282 8.94 4.75 -8.75
C GLN A 282 9.56 4.24 -7.45
N ASP A 283 9.88 5.19 -6.59
CA ASP A 283 10.12 4.98 -5.17
C ASP A 283 8.78 4.44 -4.64
N ASP A 284 8.52 3.15 -4.85
CA ASP A 284 7.38 2.44 -4.28
C ASP A 284 7.66 2.40 -2.77
N GLY A 285 7.39 3.52 -2.10
CA GLY A 285 7.17 3.61 -0.67
C GLY A 285 6.04 2.69 -0.19
N THR A 286 5.40 1.97 -1.12
CA THR A 286 4.58 0.80 -0.88
C THR A 286 5.46 -0.47 -0.99
N PRO A 287 5.74 -1.17 0.13
CA PRO A 287 6.35 -2.51 0.12
C PRO A 287 5.50 -3.58 -0.61
N PHE A 288 4.38 -3.17 -1.19
CA PHE A 288 3.25 -4.01 -1.50
C PHE A 288 2.90 -3.86 -2.97
N SER A 289 2.89 -4.98 -3.67
CA SER A 289 2.35 -5.08 -5.03
C SER A 289 0.82 -5.20 -5.04
N CYS A 290 0.16 -4.85 -3.93
CA CYS A 290 -1.29 -4.75 -3.75
C CYS A 290 -1.65 -3.30 -3.41
N LEU A 291 -2.78 -2.84 -3.95
CA LEU A 291 -3.29 -1.48 -3.82
C LEU A 291 -4.14 -1.37 -2.55
N PRO A 292 -3.78 -0.52 -1.58
CA PRO A 292 -4.68 -0.19 -0.48
C PRO A 292 -5.93 0.52 -1.03
N CYS A 293 -7.12 0.02 -0.66
CA CYS A 293 -8.38 0.61 -1.07
C CYS A 293 -9.54 0.15 -0.19
N CYS A 294 -10.75 0.51 -0.59
CA CYS A 294 -12.00 0.06 0.01
C CYS A 294 -12.65 -0.97 -0.92
N THR A 295 -13.28 -2.00 -0.36
CA THR A 295 -14.24 -2.84 -1.07
C THR A 295 -15.66 -2.53 -0.61
N VAL A 296 -16.57 -2.47 -1.57
CA VAL A 296 -18.01 -2.31 -1.35
C VAL A 296 -18.73 -3.43 -2.06
N VAL A 297 -19.52 -4.19 -1.30
CA VAL A 297 -20.44 -5.19 -1.87
C VAL A 297 -21.84 -4.62 -1.82
N THR A 298 -22.48 -4.60 -2.97
CA THR A 298 -23.89 -4.23 -3.14
C THR A 298 -24.69 -5.50 -3.49
N SER A 299 -26.00 -5.36 -3.66
CA SER A 299 -26.84 -6.48 -4.12
C SER A 299 -26.48 -7.03 -5.51
N ASN A 300 -25.70 -6.30 -6.32
CA ASN A 300 -25.42 -6.65 -7.72
C ASN A 300 -23.96 -6.50 -8.14
N LYS A 301 -23.12 -5.80 -7.38
CA LYS A 301 -21.71 -5.57 -7.73
C LYS A 301 -20.77 -5.72 -6.53
N VAL A 302 -19.54 -6.11 -6.84
CA VAL A 302 -18.37 -5.91 -5.99
C VAL A 302 -17.56 -4.75 -6.57
N LEU A 303 -17.37 -3.70 -5.79
CA LEU A 303 -16.65 -2.49 -6.19
C LEU A 303 -15.37 -2.38 -5.38
N MET A 304 -14.28 -2.00 -6.06
CA MET A 304 -13.04 -1.53 -5.46
C MET A 304 -12.97 -0.03 -5.66
N CYS A 305 -12.77 0.76 -4.60
CA CYS A 305 -12.76 2.21 -4.69
C CYS A 305 -11.80 2.88 -3.72
N HIS A 306 -11.42 4.11 -4.06
CA HIS A 306 -10.87 5.06 -3.11
C HIS A 306 -11.96 5.99 -2.60
N GLU A 307 -11.86 6.37 -1.34
CA GLU A 307 -12.71 7.33 -0.65
C GLU A 307 -11.83 8.47 -0.12
N ASP A 308 -12.06 9.67 -0.64
CA ASP A 308 -11.65 10.90 0.02
C ASP A 308 -12.70 11.22 1.09
N VAL A 309 -12.37 10.90 2.33
CA VAL A 309 -13.27 11.04 3.48
C VAL A 309 -13.56 12.52 3.78
N GLN A 310 -12.68 13.44 3.37
CA GLN A 310 -12.87 14.87 3.61
C GLN A 310 -13.90 15.47 2.67
N THR A 311 -13.83 15.12 1.38
CA THR A 311 -14.78 15.62 0.37
C THR A 311 -15.97 14.69 0.14
N SER A 312 -15.95 13.51 0.77
CA SER A 312 -16.90 12.42 0.53
C SER A 312 -16.96 11.99 -0.94
N PHE A 313 -15.83 12.09 -1.64
CA PHE A 313 -15.70 11.69 -3.02
C PHE A 313 -15.22 10.24 -3.12
N PHE A 314 -15.82 9.49 -4.04
CA PHE A 314 -15.46 8.11 -4.31
C PHE A 314 -14.94 7.98 -5.74
N ARG A 315 -13.86 7.23 -5.90
CA ARG A 315 -13.28 6.88 -7.20
C ARG A 315 -13.27 5.37 -7.37
N THR A 316 -14.00 4.85 -8.35
CA THR A 316 -13.94 3.44 -8.71
C THR A 316 -12.58 3.09 -9.30
N LEU A 317 -12.04 1.96 -8.86
CA LEU A 317 -10.78 1.36 -9.30
C LEU A 317 -11.02 0.07 -10.08
N GLY A 318 -12.00 -0.71 -9.65
CA GLY A 318 -12.43 -1.95 -10.29
C GLY A 318 -13.88 -2.25 -9.92
N SER A 319 -14.59 -2.94 -10.81
CA SER A 319 -15.97 -3.37 -10.57
C SER A 319 -16.21 -4.71 -11.23
N ALA A 320 -16.93 -5.61 -10.56
CA ALA A 320 -17.41 -6.87 -11.11
C ALA A 320 -18.87 -7.05 -10.71
N ASN A 321 -19.69 -7.66 -11.57
CA ASN A 321 -21.04 -8.00 -11.15
C ASN A 321 -20.98 -9.22 -10.24
N ILE A 322 -21.92 -9.30 -9.30
CA ILE A 322 -22.08 -10.49 -8.46
C ILE A 322 -22.38 -11.70 -9.34
N GLU A 323 -23.03 -11.52 -10.50
CA GLU A 323 -23.32 -12.59 -11.45
C GLU A 323 -22.10 -13.19 -12.11
N ASP A 324 -21.01 -12.43 -12.19
CA ASP A 324 -19.78 -12.88 -12.84
C ASP A 324 -18.90 -13.68 -11.88
N VAL A 325 -19.19 -13.68 -10.58
CA VAL A 325 -18.42 -14.42 -9.58
C VAL A 325 -18.63 -15.92 -9.78
N THR A 326 -17.57 -16.68 -10.01
CA THR A 326 -17.66 -18.15 -10.18
C THR A 326 -17.38 -18.91 -8.88
N GLY A 327 -16.69 -18.27 -7.94
CA GLY A 327 -16.48 -18.80 -6.61
C GLY A 327 -15.54 -17.94 -5.76
N ILE A 328 -15.37 -18.38 -4.51
CA ILE A 328 -14.41 -17.80 -3.57
C ILE A 328 -13.43 -18.90 -3.12
N ILE A 329 -12.14 -18.57 -3.09
CA ILE A 329 -11.11 -19.45 -2.54
C ILE A 329 -10.67 -18.92 -1.18
N LEU A 330 -10.69 -19.81 -0.19
CA LEU A 330 -10.26 -19.54 1.18
C LEU A 330 -9.02 -20.39 1.50
N ASP A 331 -7.95 -19.77 1.99
CA ASP A 331 -6.75 -20.50 2.41
C ASP A 331 -6.93 -21.08 3.82
N PRO A 332 -6.80 -22.41 4.01
CA PRO A 332 -6.85 -23.01 5.33
C PRO A 332 -5.66 -22.61 6.23
N GLU A 333 -4.51 -22.25 5.66
CA GLU A 333 -3.31 -21.90 6.42
C GLU A 333 -3.25 -20.42 6.83
N ASP A 334 -3.93 -19.55 6.08
CA ASP A 334 -3.98 -18.11 6.34
C ASP A 334 -5.40 -17.58 6.17
N THR A 335 -5.98 -17.14 7.29
CA THR A 335 -7.38 -16.73 7.35
C THR A 335 -7.59 -15.25 7.09
N THR A 336 -6.55 -14.51 6.69
CA THR A 336 -6.59 -13.04 6.54
C THR A 336 -6.72 -12.56 5.10
N TYR A 337 -6.83 -13.47 4.13
CA TYR A 337 -7.07 -13.12 2.73
C TYR A 337 -8.04 -14.11 2.06
N CYS A 338 -8.59 -13.73 0.91
CA CYS A 338 -9.36 -14.60 0.02
C CYS A 338 -9.16 -14.23 -1.45
N LEU A 339 -9.52 -15.13 -2.36
CA LEU A 339 -9.56 -14.86 -3.80
C LEU A 339 -11.02 -14.90 -4.27
N LEU A 340 -11.37 -13.98 -5.16
CA LEU A 340 -12.60 -14.03 -5.94
C LEU A 340 -12.24 -14.47 -7.35
N GLU A 341 -12.93 -15.49 -7.84
CA GLU A 341 -12.82 -15.94 -9.23
C GLU A 341 -14.01 -15.41 -10.02
N PHE A 342 -13.77 -15.03 -11.28
CA PHE A 342 -14.77 -14.49 -12.18
C PHE A 342 -14.86 -15.29 -13.48
N ASP A 343 -16.01 -15.26 -14.16
CA ASP A 343 -16.14 -15.83 -15.50
C ASP A 343 -15.44 -14.92 -16.52
N SER A 344 -14.54 -15.48 -17.32
CA SER A 344 -13.62 -14.76 -18.21
C SER A 344 -14.28 -14.29 -19.52
N GLN A 345 -15.59 -14.44 -19.68
CA GLN A 345 -16.31 -14.17 -20.93
C GLN A 345 -16.75 -12.71 -21.10
N ASP A 346 -16.65 -11.88 -20.06
CA ASP A 346 -17.12 -10.49 -20.10
C ASP A 346 -15.99 -9.45 -20.11
N THR A 347 -16.11 -8.48 -21.02
CA THR A 347 -15.11 -7.42 -21.28
C THR A 347 -14.98 -6.35 -20.18
N SER A 348 -15.76 -6.46 -19.10
CA SER A 348 -15.85 -5.47 -18.00
C SER A 348 -14.92 -5.75 -16.82
N ILE A 349 -14.35 -6.95 -16.73
CA ILE A 349 -13.50 -7.38 -15.60
C ILE A 349 -12.03 -7.31 -16.02
N SER A 350 -11.20 -6.74 -15.16
CA SER A 350 -9.77 -6.53 -15.42
C SER A 350 -8.92 -7.80 -15.37
N SER A 351 -9.42 -8.87 -14.74
CA SER A 351 -8.73 -10.15 -14.54
C SER A 351 -9.71 -11.27 -14.18
N GLU A 352 -9.34 -12.53 -14.46
CA GLU A 352 -10.12 -13.74 -14.09
C GLU A 352 -10.19 -13.95 -12.56
N GLU A 353 -9.34 -13.25 -11.79
CA GLU A 353 -9.26 -13.37 -10.34
C GLU A 353 -8.90 -12.03 -9.68
N TRP A 354 -9.46 -11.77 -8.49
CA TRP A 354 -9.00 -10.72 -7.57
C TRP A 354 -8.53 -11.32 -6.25
N VAL A 355 -7.41 -10.83 -5.71
CA VAL A 355 -6.95 -11.19 -4.36
C VAL A 355 -7.24 -10.04 -3.40
N LEU A 356 -7.89 -10.34 -2.28
CA LEU A 356 -8.25 -9.38 -1.24
C LEU A 356 -7.59 -9.77 0.08
N TYR A 357 -6.74 -8.89 0.61
CA TYR A 357 -6.11 -9.04 1.92
C TYR A 357 -6.79 -8.12 2.95
N PHE A 358 -7.03 -8.65 4.14
CA PHE A 358 -7.71 -7.97 5.25
C PHE A 358 -6.76 -7.82 6.44
N ASN A 359 -7.04 -6.86 7.32
CA ASN A 359 -6.21 -6.63 8.51
C ASN A 359 -6.43 -7.67 9.62
N SER A 360 -7.53 -8.42 9.56
CA SER A 360 -7.76 -9.57 10.43
C SER A 360 -8.72 -10.59 9.82
N SER A 361 -8.67 -11.81 10.37
CA SER A 361 -9.52 -12.92 9.96
C SER A 361 -11.01 -12.62 10.13
N LYS A 362 -11.37 -11.80 11.13
CA LYS A 362 -12.75 -11.40 11.39
C LYS A 362 -13.29 -10.50 10.28
N GLU A 363 -12.48 -9.59 9.76
CA GLU A 363 -12.89 -8.70 8.67
C GLU A 363 -13.06 -9.49 7.36
N LYS A 364 -12.15 -10.44 7.08
CA LYS A 364 -12.33 -11.38 5.97
C LYS A 364 -13.61 -12.20 6.13
N GLU A 365 -13.91 -12.70 7.33
CA GLU A 365 -15.12 -13.49 7.61
C GLU A 365 -16.39 -12.67 7.36
N LYS A 366 -16.45 -11.42 7.86
CA LYS A 366 -17.57 -10.50 7.59
C LYS A 366 -17.78 -10.30 6.09
N PHE A 367 -16.70 -10.06 5.35
CA PHE A 367 -16.73 -9.90 3.90
C PHE A 367 -17.28 -11.16 3.21
N SER A 368 -16.70 -12.33 3.50
CA SER A 368 -17.15 -13.59 2.89
C SER A 368 -18.61 -13.90 3.22
N THR A 369 -19.05 -13.63 4.44
CA THR A 369 -20.45 -13.84 4.86
C THR A 369 -21.40 -12.93 4.11
N ALA A 370 -21.07 -11.64 3.97
CA ALA A 370 -21.88 -10.68 3.24
C ALA A 370 -21.96 -11.03 1.76
N LEU A 371 -20.83 -11.38 1.14
CA LEU A 371 -20.79 -11.81 -0.26
C LEU A 371 -21.61 -13.08 -0.48
N SER A 372 -21.44 -14.11 0.36
CA SER A 372 -22.23 -15.35 0.26
C SER A 372 -23.71 -15.11 0.48
N ALA A 373 -24.10 -14.22 1.40
CA ALA A 373 -25.50 -13.85 1.61
C ALA A 373 -26.09 -13.15 0.38
N CYS A 374 -25.34 -12.25 -0.25
CA CYS A 374 -25.73 -11.57 -1.49
C CYS A 374 -25.91 -12.58 -2.63
N TRP A 375 -24.92 -13.45 -2.84
CA TRP A 375 -24.99 -14.51 -3.84
C TRP A 375 -26.21 -15.42 -3.64
N LYS A 376 -26.41 -15.92 -2.41
CA LYS A 376 -27.53 -16.80 -2.07
C LYS A 376 -28.88 -16.15 -2.28
N LYS A 377 -28.99 -14.84 -2.00
CA LYS A 377 -30.21 -14.07 -2.26
C LYS A 377 -30.53 -14.00 -3.77
N GLN A 378 -29.52 -13.87 -4.63
CA GLN A 378 -29.69 -13.75 -6.07
C GLN A 378 -29.92 -15.12 -6.75
N PHE A 379 -29.10 -16.12 -6.43
CA PHE A 379 -29.08 -17.41 -7.12
C PHE A 379 -29.81 -18.54 -6.39
N GLN A 380 -30.27 -18.32 -5.16
CA GLN A 380 -30.95 -19.32 -4.32
C GLN A 380 -30.09 -20.57 -4.02
N VAL A 381 -28.76 -20.45 -4.18
CA VAL A 381 -27.77 -21.50 -3.90
C VAL A 381 -26.59 -20.91 -3.13
N GLU A 382 -25.77 -21.74 -2.49
CA GLU A 382 -24.56 -21.28 -1.80
C GLU A 382 -23.49 -20.83 -2.82
N LEU A 383 -22.68 -19.84 -2.42
CA LEU A 383 -21.52 -19.41 -3.20
C LEU A 383 -20.50 -20.58 -3.26
N PRO A 384 -20.05 -20.99 -4.46
CA PRO A 384 -19.07 -22.06 -4.58
C PRO A 384 -17.78 -21.75 -3.82
N LEU A 385 -17.34 -22.71 -3.02
CA LEU A 385 -16.04 -22.69 -2.35
C LEU A 385 -15.04 -23.47 -3.21
N ASN A 386 -14.16 -22.74 -3.88
CA ASN A 386 -13.17 -23.32 -4.77
C ASN A 386 -11.87 -23.60 -4.02
N SER A 387 -11.03 -24.45 -4.60
CA SER A 387 -9.73 -24.84 -4.05
C SER A 387 -8.61 -24.27 -4.90
N PHE A 388 -7.46 -23.97 -4.28
CA PHE A 388 -6.29 -23.51 -5.01
C PHE A 388 -5.85 -24.56 -6.05
N TYR A 389 -5.84 -24.15 -7.32
CA TYR A 389 -5.22 -24.93 -8.39
C TYR A 389 -3.74 -24.56 -8.58
N ASN A 390 -3.34 -23.33 -8.22
CA ASN A 390 -1.98 -22.81 -8.35
C ASN A 390 -1.29 -22.62 -6.98
N ILE A 391 -0.45 -23.58 -6.61
CA ILE A 391 0.31 -23.58 -5.35
C ILE A 391 1.27 -22.38 -5.26
N THR A 392 1.81 -21.91 -6.40
CA THR A 392 2.72 -20.76 -6.43
C THR A 392 1.98 -19.47 -6.07
N LEU A 393 0.75 -19.32 -6.59
CA LEU A 393 -0.12 -18.20 -6.24
C LEU A 393 -0.45 -18.21 -4.74
N GLN A 394 -0.86 -19.38 -4.21
CA GLN A 394 -1.15 -19.53 -2.77
C GLN A 394 0.03 -19.10 -1.90
N LYS A 395 1.24 -19.63 -2.16
CA LYS A 395 2.44 -19.26 -1.40
C LYS A 395 2.74 -17.76 -1.45
N ARG A 396 2.58 -17.14 -2.62
CA ARG A 396 2.76 -15.69 -2.79
C ARG A 396 1.75 -14.88 -1.99
N CYS A 397 0.48 -15.28 -2.00
CA CYS A 397 -0.55 -14.62 -1.20
C CYS A 397 -0.23 -14.73 0.30
N GLN A 398 0.17 -15.92 0.77
CA GLN A 398 0.62 -16.11 2.15
C GLN A 398 1.83 -15.23 2.52
N GLU A 399 2.81 -15.10 1.64
CA GLU A 399 3.97 -14.23 1.85
C GLU A 399 3.56 -12.76 1.92
N THR A 400 2.71 -12.31 1.00
CA THR A 400 2.19 -10.92 0.95
C THR A 400 1.39 -10.60 2.21
N SER A 401 0.50 -11.49 2.62
CA SER A 401 -0.24 -11.40 3.87
C SER A 401 0.69 -11.28 5.08
N LYS A 402 1.73 -12.14 5.18
CA LYS A 402 2.71 -12.07 6.28
C LYS A 402 3.44 -10.74 6.32
N ILE A 403 3.85 -10.20 5.16
CA ILE A 403 4.52 -8.89 5.09
C ILE A 403 3.58 -7.78 5.56
N LEU A 404 2.32 -7.78 5.10
CA LEU A 404 1.30 -6.81 5.52
C LEU A 404 1.10 -6.82 7.03
N HIS A 405 0.99 -7.99 7.65
CA HIS A 405 0.78 -8.10 9.10
C HIS A 405 2.04 -7.82 9.92
N ASN A 406 3.22 -8.16 9.40
CA ASN A 406 4.48 -7.86 10.07
C ASN A 406 4.83 -6.38 9.98
N SER A 407 4.34 -5.64 8.97
CA SER A 407 4.55 -4.19 8.87
C SER A 407 3.97 -3.42 10.07
N LEU A 408 2.97 -3.96 10.75
CA LEU A 408 2.36 -3.39 11.95
C LEU A 408 3.12 -3.74 13.26
N LYS A 409 4.12 -4.62 13.19
CA LYS A 409 4.92 -5.03 14.35
C LYS A 409 6.20 -4.20 14.38
N LEU A 410 6.58 -3.76 15.59
CA LEU A 410 7.87 -3.11 15.87
C LEU A 410 9.03 -4.09 15.88
#